data_AF-A0A419VUI6-F1
#
_entry.id   AF-A0A419VUI6-F1
#
_cell.length_a   1.000
_cell.length_b   1.000
_cell.length_c   1.000
_cell.angle_alpha   90.00
_cell.angle_beta   90.00
_cell.angle_gamma   90.00
#
_symmetry.space_group_name_H-M   'P 1'
#
loop_
_entity.id
_entity.type
_entity.pdbx_description
1 polymer ?
#
loop_
_entity_poly.entity_id
_entity_poly.type
_entity_poly.pdbx_seq_one_letter_code
_entity_poly.pdbx_strand_id
1 'polypeptide(L)'
;MSFKLFFLSTFKGLKNTAKVESKRDNLWSDYQLYIGLQDSEDLKLYQELDHFVNSEAFKKERSETMSMKFAGSEESKLINEYQKLEADSQLKDFYVTQHSADFQKYQQLEKSDKIKTFIQLKDYIQSKKYDADKAAFKSGEGKGGVATFEETEAYKKYQSYQELSKSADVMFWTEFPAAKSYKNYKDMVNSPKRIRYEELKAEVESDAFKAKKEFLEDPNRWEKTEAYQKEKKYQELKSEERFKVYEKYKKSDEFNFFVSHELLLEDHFEGGKLDESKWKPISQLADQTVGKNFSKAGDLQGYTNGENVLQDNSSLKLTVKYEKTDSLVWNFPVGFSPVSFDYSAGLLSSAESFHAKSGVLEAKIKYQPNKQLVDLFYLSDDKNSYRLNLLEAGTVCRFGVSQDKGSQHESLGGLSAGQFYIFRIEWGQGHISWKINNHEIYSVQQAVPDVPLRINMSSIVVEPPQGLPHHFEVDWVRLYRKK
;
A
#
# COMPACT_ATOMS: atom_id res chain seq x y z
N MET A 1 13.30 -55.14 22.90
CA MET A 1 14.42 -54.59 22.11
C MET A 1 14.79 -53.22 22.65
N SER A 2 16.07 -52.87 22.58
CA SER A 2 16.72 -51.79 23.32
C SER A 2 16.22 -50.37 22.97
N PHE A 3 15.49 -49.73 23.88
CA PHE A 3 15.03 -48.33 23.80
C PHE A 3 16.16 -47.29 24.01
N LYS A 4 17.38 -47.71 24.35
CA LYS A 4 18.50 -46.80 24.66
C LYS A 4 19.10 -46.08 23.43
N LEU A 5 18.77 -46.50 22.21
CA LEU A 5 19.33 -45.94 20.98
C LEU A 5 18.49 -44.80 20.36
N PHE A 6 17.29 -44.51 20.86
CA PHE A 6 16.44 -43.45 20.30
C PHE A 6 16.83 -42.03 20.80
N PHE A 7 17.24 -41.89 22.05
CA PHE A 7 17.36 -40.59 22.74
C PHE A 7 18.54 -39.70 22.31
N LEU A 8 19.65 -40.27 21.83
CA LEU A 8 20.75 -39.47 21.25
C LEU A 8 20.44 -38.99 19.82
N SER A 9 19.39 -39.51 19.19
CA SER A 9 18.95 -39.10 17.85
C SER A 9 17.82 -38.06 17.85
N THR A 10 16.96 -38.04 18.90
CA THR A 10 15.76 -37.18 18.97
C THR A 10 16.07 -35.68 19.08
N PHE A 11 17.16 -35.29 19.76
CA PHE A 11 17.48 -33.87 19.99
C PHE A 11 18.59 -33.31 19.10
N LYS A 12 19.20 -34.14 18.24
CA LYS A 12 20.24 -33.72 17.30
C LYS A 12 19.73 -32.75 16.21
N GLY A 13 18.41 -32.53 16.15
CA GLY A 13 17.72 -31.57 15.28
C GLY A 13 16.80 -30.58 16.02
N LEU A 14 16.92 -30.45 17.35
CA LEU A 14 16.11 -29.50 18.09
C LEU A 14 16.44 -28.08 17.61
N LYS A 15 15.41 -27.34 17.20
CA LYS A 15 15.59 -25.95 16.74
C LYS A 15 16.01 -25.08 17.92
N ASN A 16 16.85 -24.09 17.65
CA ASN A 16 17.23 -23.08 18.63
C ASN A 16 15.98 -22.34 19.13
N THR A 17 15.83 -22.23 20.45
CA THR A 17 14.64 -21.67 21.11
C THR A 17 14.32 -20.25 20.62
N ALA A 18 15.32 -19.35 20.59
CA ALA A 18 15.13 -17.97 20.13
C ALA A 18 14.71 -17.89 18.65
N LYS A 19 15.21 -18.79 17.79
CA LYS A 19 14.76 -18.87 16.39
C LYS A 19 13.31 -19.33 16.26
N VAL A 20 12.87 -20.26 17.12
CA VAL A 20 11.48 -20.75 17.12
C VAL A 20 10.53 -19.65 17.57
N GLU A 21 10.89 -18.96 18.66
CA GLU A 21 10.19 -17.81 19.21
C GLU A 21 10.06 -16.69 18.18
N SER A 22 11.18 -16.18 17.64
CA SER A 22 11.17 -15.13 16.62
C SER A 22 10.36 -15.51 15.38
N LYS A 23 10.41 -16.79 14.94
CA LYS A 23 9.55 -17.24 13.83
C LYS A 23 8.06 -17.18 14.18
N ARG A 24 7.68 -17.53 15.40
CA ARG A 24 6.29 -17.45 15.87
C ARG A 24 5.83 -16.00 15.94
N ASP A 25 6.62 -15.13 16.55
CA ASP A 25 6.25 -13.72 16.74
C ASP A 25 6.17 -12.98 15.41
N ASN A 26 7.09 -13.25 14.49
CA ASN A 26 7.01 -12.73 13.12
C ASN A 26 5.75 -13.22 12.40
N LEU A 27 5.39 -14.50 12.55
CA LEU A 27 4.17 -15.04 11.94
C LEU A 27 2.90 -14.42 12.54
N TRP A 28 2.90 -14.11 13.84
CA TRP A 28 1.81 -13.39 14.48
C TRP A 28 1.70 -11.95 13.97
N SER A 29 2.82 -11.23 13.89
CA SER A 29 2.86 -9.87 13.32
C SER A 29 2.36 -9.85 11.87
N ASP A 30 2.85 -10.77 11.05
CA ASP A 30 2.38 -10.97 9.67
C ASP A 30 0.87 -11.27 9.65
N TYR A 31 0.36 -12.11 10.55
CA TYR A 31 -1.07 -12.42 10.64
C TYR A 31 -1.90 -11.18 10.95
N GLN A 32 -1.47 -10.32 11.89
CA GLN A 32 -2.16 -9.08 12.23
C GLN A 32 -2.24 -8.12 11.03
N LEU A 33 -1.14 -7.97 10.28
CA LEU A 33 -1.14 -7.18 9.05
C LEU A 33 -2.08 -7.78 7.99
N TYR A 34 -2.08 -9.10 7.85
CA TYR A 34 -2.90 -9.82 6.89
C TYR A 34 -4.40 -9.62 7.15
N ILE A 35 -4.85 -9.87 8.38
CA ILE A 35 -6.27 -9.72 8.74
C ILE A 35 -6.71 -8.25 8.70
N GLY A 36 -5.83 -7.32 9.08
CA GLY A 36 -6.13 -5.89 9.01
C GLY A 36 -6.30 -5.38 7.58
N LEU A 37 -5.66 -6.03 6.60
CA LEU A 37 -5.80 -5.71 5.19
C LEU A 37 -7.02 -6.38 4.53
N GLN A 38 -7.43 -7.56 5.01
CA GLN A 38 -8.39 -8.44 4.33
C GLN A 38 -9.74 -7.77 4.02
N ASP A 39 -10.20 -6.86 4.89
CA ASP A 39 -11.47 -6.14 4.74
C ASP A 39 -11.29 -4.65 4.33
N SER A 40 -10.09 -4.26 3.90
CA SER A 40 -9.77 -2.87 3.56
C SER A 40 -10.14 -2.49 2.12
N GLU A 41 -10.54 -1.22 1.93
CA GLU A 41 -10.72 -0.64 0.58
C GLU A 41 -9.40 -0.60 -0.21
N ASP A 42 -8.27 -0.46 0.48
CA ASP A 42 -6.94 -0.52 -0.13
C ASP A 42 -6.67 -1.87 -0.79
N LEU A 43 -7.13 -2.98 -0.20
CA LEU A 43 -6.98 -4.31 -0.81
C LEU A 43 -7.80 -4.44 -2.09
N LYS A 44 -9.03 -3.92 -2.10
CA LYS A 44 -9.87 -3.92 -3.30
C LYS A 44 -9.20 -3.12 -4.41
N LEU A 45 -8.75 -1.90 -4.11
CA LEU A 45 -8.02 -1.06 -5.05
C LEU A 45 -6.74 -1.75 -5.56
N TYR A 46 -5.98 -2.39 -4.67
CA TYR A 46 -4.78 -3.12 -5.06
C TYR A 46 -5.08 -4.26 -6.03
N GLN A 47 -6.14 -5.04 -5.79
CA GLN A 47 -6.54 -6.14 -6.68
C GLN A 47 -7.05 -5.62 -8.04
N GLU A 48 -7.81 -4.52 -8.04
CA GLU A 48 -8.24 -3.86 -9.28
C GLU A 48 -7.06 -3.35 -10.11
N LEU A 49 -6.10 -2.68 -9.45
CA LEU A 49 -4.90 -2.18 -10.09
C LEU A 49 -3.97 -3.29 -10.56
N ASP A 50 -3.84 -4.38 -9.78
CA ASP A 50 -3.09 -5.57 -10.20
C ASP A 50 -3.70 -6.17 -11.48
N HIS A 51 -5.03 -6.29 -11.54
CA HIS A 51 -5.72 -6.76 -12.73
C HIS A 51 -5.50 -5.82 -13.93
N PHE A 52 -5.62 -4.50 -13.71
CA PHE A 52 -5.44 -3.48 -14.73
C PHE A 52 -4.01 -3.50 -15.31
N VAL A 53 -2.99 -3.41 -14.46
CA VAL A 53 -1.56 -3.35 -14.86
C VAL A 53 -1.10 -4.63 -15.55
N ASN A 54 -1.68 -5.79 -15.18
CA ASN A 54 -1.35 -7.06 -15.81
C ASN A 54 -2.17 -7.35 -17.09
N SER A 55 -3.13 -6.50 -17.45
CA SER A 55 -3.98 -6.67 -18.63
C SER A 55 -3.23 -6.45 -19.95
N GLU A 56 -3.65 -7.14 -21.01
CA GLU A 56 -3.10 -6.92 -22.36
C GLU A 56 -3.40 -5.53 -22.89
N ALA A 57 -4.55 -4.94 -22.51
CA ALA A 57 -4.92 -3.58 -22.87
C ALA A 57 -3.90 -2.56 -22.33
N PHE A 58 -3.54 -2.66 -21.06
CA PHE A 58 -2.52 -1.80 -20.44
C PHE A 58 -1.15 -1.97 -21.09
N LYS A 59 -0.71 -3.21 -21.31
CA LYS A 59 0.59 -3.49 -21.97
C LYS A 59 0.64 -2.89 -23.37
N LYS A 60 -0.46 -3.00 -24.12
CA LYS A 60 -0.61 -2.42 -25.45
C LYS A 60 -0.58 -0.89 -25.39
N GLU A 61 -1.40 -0.26 -24.55
CA GLU A 61 -1.45 1.19 -24.37
C GLU A 61 -0.06 1.77 -24.01
N ARG A 62 0.65 1.12 -23.08
CA ARG A 62 2.00 1.50 -22.69
C ARG A 62 2.97 1.42 -23.86
N SER A 63 2.99 0.30 -24.57
CA SER A 63 3.87 0.09 -25.73
C SER A 63 3.58 1.10 -26.84
N GLU A 64 2.31 1.30 -27.19
CA GLU A 64 1.88 2.24 -28.22
C GLU A 64 2.29 3.66 -27.85
N THR A 65 1.98 4.10 -26.63
CA THR A 65 2.34 5.44 -26.14
C THR A 65 3.85 5.64 -26.19
N MET A 66 4.65 4.70 -25.69
CA MET A 66 6.13 4.78 -25.72
C MET A 66 6.73 4.67 -27.13
N SER A 67 5.98 4.19 -28.12
CA SER A 67 6.42 4.15 -29.52
C SER A 67 6.12 5.42 -30.31
N MET A 68 5.16 6.25 -29.86
CA MET A 68 4.80 7.51 -30.52
C MET A 68 6.00 8.45 -30.64
N LYS A 69 6.14 9.13 -31.77
CA LYS A 69 7.19 10.12 -32.02
C LYS A 69 6.63 11.26 -32.85
N PHE A 70 7.09 12.47 -32.58
CA PHE A 70 6.78 13.61 -33.45
C PHE A 70 7.35 13.41 -34.85
N ALA A 71 8.58 12.93 -34.99
CA ALA A 71 9.18 12.66 -36.30
C ALA A 71 8.39 11.58 -37.07
N GLY A 72 7.87 11.95 -38.25
CA GLY A 72 7.07 11.07 -39.10
C GLY A 72 5.58 10.99 -38.74
N SER A 73 5.15 11.69 -37.68
CA SER A 73 3.74 11.86 -37.33
C SER A 73 2.98 12.72 -38.34
N GLU A 74 1.66 12.74 -38.25
CA GLU A 74 0.81 13.61 -39.08
C GLU A 74 1.04 15.08 -38.73
N GLU A 75 1.22 15.38 -37.44
CA GLU A 75 1.54 16.71 -36.93
C GLU A 75 2.85 17.23 -37.53
N SER A 76 3.88 16.38 -37.64
CA SER A 76 5.13 16.75 -38.31
C SER A 76 4.93 17.04 -39.79
N LYS A 77 4.05 16.30 -40.49
CA LYS A 77 3.74 16.59 -41.90
C LYS A 77 3.03 17.93 -42.07
N LEU A 78 2.05 18.24 -41.21
CA LEU A 78 1.33 19.51 -41.23
C LEU A 78 2.27 20.71 -40.98
N ILE A 79 3.17 20.61 -40.00
CA ILE A 79 4.20 21.64 -39.78
C ILE A 79 5.11 21.79 -41.00
N ASN A 80 5.57 20.69 -41.58
CA ASN A 80 6.45 20.73 -42.75
C ASN A 80 5.73 21.36 -43.97
N GLU A 81 4.44 21.08 -44.15
CA GLU A 81 3.62 21.70 -45.20
C GLU A 81 3.43 23.21 -44.94
N TYR A 82 3.08 23.58 -43.70
CA TYR A 82 2.94 24.98 -43.28
C TYR A 82 4.22 25.77 -43.54
N GLN A 83 5.37 25.27 -43.09
CA GLN A 83 6.68 25.92 -43.27
C GLN A 83 7.06 26.07 -44.75
N LYS A 84 6.71 25.09 -45.60
CA LYS A 84 6.91 25.20 -47.06
C LYS A 84 6.07 26.30 -47.67
N LEU A 85 4.80 26.41 -47.28
CA LEU A 85 3.91 27.47 -47.75
C LEU A 85 4.32 28.84 -47.21
N GLU A 86 4.71 28.92 -45.94
CA GLU A 86 5.26 30.13 -45.32
C GLU A 86 6.51 30.64 -46.04
N ALA A 87 7.33 29.72 -46.57
CA ALA A 87 8.52 30.04 -47.34
C ALA A 87 8.23 30.46 -48.80
N ASP A 88 7.03 30.21 -49.32
CA ASP A 88 6.64 30.45 -50.72
C ASP A 88 6.70 31.94 -51.08
N SER A 89 7.42 32.28 -52.14
CA SER A 89 7.65 33.67 -52.54
C SER A 89 6.39 34.40 -52.97
N GLN A 90 5.46 33.74 -53.68
CA GLN A 90 4.22 34.37 -54.13
C GLN A 90 3.31 34.71 -52.95
N LEU A 91 3.27 33.83 -51.96
CA LEU A 91 2.50 34.04 -50.74
C LEU A 91 3.11 35.15 -49.87
N LYS A 92 4.44 35.19 -49.72
CA LYS A 92 5.13 36.31 -49.07
C LYS A 92 4.83 37.64 -49.77
N ASP A 93 4.99 37.68 -51.09
CA ASP A 93 4.73 38.87 -51.90
C ASP A 93 3.26 39.30 -51.78
N PHE A 94 2.32 38.36 -51.66
CA PHE A 94 0.89 38.64 -51.42
C PHE A 94 0.70 39.41 -50.11
N TYR A 95 1.20 38.90 -48.98
CA TYR A 95 1.05 39.56 -47.68
C TYR A 95 1.83 40.88 -47.62
N VAL A 96 3.04 40.95 -48.19
CA VAL A 96 3.81 42.20 -48.31
C VAL A 96 3.00 43.25 -49.07
N THR A 97 2.40 42.87 -50.21
CA THR A 97 1.58 43.79 -50.99
C THR A 97 0.33 44.21 -50.22
N GLN A 98 -0.37 43.26 -49.59
CA GLN A 98 -1.57 43.50 -48.79
C GLN A 98 -1.33 44.52 -47.66
N HIS A 99 -0.15 44.52 -47.05
CA HIS A 99 0.23 45.44 -45.98
C HIS A 99 1.01 46.68 -46.45
N SER A 100 1.26 46.82 -47.76
CA SER A 100 2.04 47.92 -48.31
C SER A 100 1.30 49.27 -48.24
N ALA A 101 2.05 50.36 -48.04
CA ALA A 101 1.50 51.71 -48.06
C ALA A 101 0.86 52.06 -49.41
N ASP A 102 1.45 51.57 -50.51
CA ASP A 102 0.91 51.77 -51.85
C ASP A 102 -0.44 51.08 -52.05
N PHE A 103 -0.61 49.84 -51.56
CA PHE A 103 -1.89 49.15 -51.61
C PHE A 103 -2.95 49.85 -50.74
N GLN A 104 -2.58 50.30 -49.53
CA GLN A 104 -3.47 51.08 -48.67
C GLN A 104 -3.89 52.40 -49.33
N LYS A 105 -2.93 53.11 -49.93
CA LYS A 105 -3.19 54.34 -50.71
C LYS A 105 -4.11 54.06 -51.89
N TYR A 106 -3.90 52.96 -52.62
CA TYR A 106 -4.75 52.56 -53.74
C TYR A 106 -6.19 52.32 -53.29
N GLN A 107 -6.40 51.55 -52.21
CA GLN A 107 -7.73 51.28 -51.65
C GLN A 107 -8.43 52.55 -51.12
N GLN A 108 -7.67 53.50 -50.55
CA GLN A 108 -8.21 54.79 -50.11
C GLN A 108 -8.61 55.67 -51.29
N LEU A 109 -7.75 55.76 -52.32
CA LEU A 109 -8.01 56.54 -53.52
C LEU A 109 -9.21 56.00 -54.30
N GLU A 110 -9.35 54.68 -54.42
CA GLU A 110 -10.49 54.03 -55.08
C GLU A 110 -11.85 54.48 -54.49
N LYS A 111 -11.89 54.81 -53.19
CA LYS A 111 -13.09 55.30 -52.50
C LYS A 111 -13.24 56.82 -52.52
N SER A 112 -12.24 57.55 -52.98
CA SER A 112 -12.20 59.02 -52.92
C SER A 112 -13.11 59.68 -53.95
N ASP A 113 -13.66 60.85 -53.59
CA ASP A 113 -14.50 61.64 -54.51
C ASP A 113 -13.71 62.16 -55.71
N LYS A 114 -12.39 62.33 -55.55
CA LYS A 114 -11.48 62.68 -56.63
C LYS A 114 -11.45 61.61 -57.73
N ILE A 115 -11.30 60.33 -57.36
CA ILE A 115 -11.35 59.22 -58.33
C ILE A 115 -12.76 59.04 -58.90
N LYS A 116 -13.82 59.15 -58.08
CA LYS A 116 -15.20 59.10 -58.60
C LYS A 116 -15.47 60.18 -59.65
N THR A 117 -15.06 61.41 -59.36
CA THR A 117 -15.20 62.55 -60.28
C THR A 117 -14.38 62.32 -61.55
N PHE A 118 -13.15 61.81 -61.43
CA PHE A 118 -12.33 61.45 -62.58
C PHE A 118 -12.99 60.39 -63.46
N ILE A 119 -13.53 59.31 -62.88
CA ILE A 119 -14.25 58.26 -63.61
C ILE A 119 -15.47 58.84 -64.32
N GLN A 120 -16.30 59.63 -63.64
CA GLN A 120 -17.48 60.28 -64.24
C GLN A 120 -17.12 61.18 -65.43
N LEU A 121 -16.05 61.97 -65.29
CA LEU A 121 -15.56 62.84 -66.37
C LEU A 121 -14.97 62.03 -67.53
N LYS A 122 -14.21 60.96 -67.22
CA LYS A 122 -13.67 60.03 -68.22
C LYS A 122 -14.82 59.39 -69.03
N ASP A 123 -15.81 58.87 -68.35
CA ASP A 123 -16.98 58.23 -68.96
C ASP A 123 -17.77 59.24 -69.82
N TYR A 124 -17.95 60.48 -69.33
CA TYR A 124 -18.58 61.55 -70.11
C TYR A 124 -17.81 61.87 -71.39
N ILE A 125 -16.48 62.03 -71.31
CA ILE A 125 -15.64 62.36 -72.47
C ILE A 125 -15.55 61.21 -73.48
N GLN A 126 -15.65 59.97 -73.01
CA GLN A 126 -15.70 58.78 -73.85
C GLN A 126 -17.13 58.48 -74.37
N SER A 127 -18.13 59.26 -73.96
CA SER A 127 -19.51 59.04 -74.36
C SER A 127 -19.84 59.69 -75.70
N LYS A 128 -20.79 59.08 -76.42
CA LYS A 128 -21.41 59.67 -77.62
C LYS A 128 -22.03 61.06 -77.34
N LYS A 129 -22.38 61.36 -76.08
CA LYS A 129 -22.92 62.65 -75.68
C LYS A 129 -21.88 63.76 -75.81
N TYR A 130 -20.63 63.53 -75.40
CA TYR A 130 -19.58 64.52 -75.57
C TYR A 130 -19.25 64.76 -77.06
N ASP A 131 -19.25 63.70 -77.88
CA ASP A 131 -19.11 63.83 -79.34
C ASP A 131 -20.23 64.68 -79.96
N ALA A 132 -21.47 64.46 -79.51
CA ALA A 132 -22.62 65.25 -79.93
C ALA A 132 -22.52 66.71 -79.47
N ASP A 133 -22.13 66.96 -78.21
CA ASP A 133 -21.97 68.32 -77.66
C ASP A 133 -20.83 69.07 -78.40
N LYS A 134 -19.76 68.38 -78.79
CA LYS A 134 -18.64 68.91 -79.60
C LYS A 134 -19.04 69.18 -81.06
N ALA A 135 -19.83 68.30 -81.66
CA ALA A 135 -20.34 68.46 -83.03
C ALA A 135 -21.40 69.58 -83.13
N ALA A 136 -22.31 69.67 -82.15
CA ALA A 136 -23.32 70.71 -82.06
C ALA A 136 -22.70 72.12 -81.98
N PHE A 137 -21.63 72.28 -81.19
CA PHE A 137 -20.87 73.53 -81.14
C PHE A 137 -20.25 73.91 -82.51
N LYS A 138 -19.59 72.95 -83.20
CA LYS A 138 -19.02 73.18 -84.54
C LYS A 138 -20.05 73.54 -85.61
N SER A 139 -21.30 73.14 -85.45
CA SER A 139 -22.40 73.49 -86.38
C SER A 139 -23.02 74.88 -86.12
N GLY A 140 -22.67 75.55 -85.02
CA GLY A 140 -23.25 76.82 -84.56
C GLY A 140 -22.51 78.10 -84.94
N GLU A 141 -21.31 78.04 -85.55
CA GLU A 141 -20.45 79.20 -85.89
C GLU A 141 -21.04 80.18 -86.94
N GLY A 142 -22.26 79.97 -87.42
CA GLY A 142 -22.90 80.82 -88.44
C GLY A 142 -23.83 81.93 -87.94
N LYS A 143 -24.08 82.07 -86.62
CA LYS A 143 -25.07 83.05 -86.12
C LYS A 143 -24.60 83.81 -84.86
N GLY A 144 -23.64 84.70 -85.03
CA GLY A 144 -23.51 85.93 -84.24
C GLY A 144 -23.17 85.82 -82.74
N GLY A 145 -22.54 84.73 -82.28
CA GLY A 145 -22.05 84.59 -80.90
C GLY A 145 -20.52 84.67 -80.83
N VAL A 146 -19.99 85.43 -79.86
CA VAL A 146 -18.55 85.69 -79.66
C VAL A 146 -17.86 84.58 -78.81
N ALA A 147 -18.55 83.48 -78.51
CA ALA A 147 -18.03 82.45 -77.60
C ALA A 147 -17.19 81.38 -78.32
N THR A 148 -16.01 81.07 -77.79
CA THR A 148 -15.10 80.02 -78.27
C THR A 148 -15.49 78.65 -77.69
N PHE A 149 -15.12 77.51 -78.31
CA PHE A 149 -15.46 76.17 -77.78
C PHE A 149 -14.93 76.00 -76.36
N GLU A 150 -13.80 76.67 -76.13
CA GLU A 150 -13.07 76.83 -74.90
C GLU A 150 -13.92 77.38 -73.73
N GLU A 151 -15.04 78.06 -74.01
CA GLU A 151 -15.95 78.62 -73.01
C GLU A 151 -17.12 77.68 -72.64
N THR A 152 -17.30 76.57 -73.36
CA THR A 152 -18.43 75.64 -73.16
C THR A 152 -18.27 74.75 -71.92
N GLU A 153 -19.39 74.37 -71.30
CA GLU A 153 -19.39 73.40 -70.19
C GLU A 153 -18.79 72.03 -70.58
N ALA A 154 -18.92 71.64 -71.85
CA ALA A 154 -18.29 70.42 -72.37
C ALA A 154 -16.77 70.54 -72.39
N TYR A 155 -16.23 71.69 -72.83
CA TYR A 155 -14.79 71.95 -72.80
C TYR A 155 -14.25 72.11 -71.38
N LYS A 156 -14.98 72.78 -70.48
CA LYS A 156 -14.61 72.87 -69.06
C LYS A 156 -14.49 71.47 -68.42
N LYS A 157 -15.44 70.57 -68.68
CA LYS A 157 -15.36 69.16 -68.24
C LYS A 157 -14.16 68.42 -68.84
N TYR A 158 -13.83 68.67 -70.11
CA TYR A 158 -12.63 68.14 -70.75
C TYR A 158 -11.33 68.67 -70.11
N GLN A 159 -11.28 69.96 -69.77
CA GLN A 159 -10.16 70.55 -69.04
C GLN A 159 -10.02 69.96 -67.63
N SER A 160 -11.12 69.85 -66.87
CA SER A 160 -11.11 69.23 -65.54
C SER A 160 -10.69 67.75 -65.58
N TYR A 161 -11.08 67.01 -66.62
CA TYR A 161 -10.56 65.66 -66.86
C TYR A 161 -9.06 65.65 -67.17
N GLN A 162 -8.59 66.52 -68.06
CA GLN A 162 -7.17 66.65 -68.40
C GLN A 162 -6.33 66.98 -67.16
N GLU A 163 -6.79 67.91 -66.32
CA GLU A 163 -6.14 68.28 -65.06
C GLU A 163 -6.13 67.13 -64.05
N LEU A 164 -7.28 66.49 -63.82
CA LEU A 164 -7.38 65.33 -62.93
C LEU A 164 -6.54 64.16 -63.43
N SER A 165 -6.51 63.90 -64.74
CA SER A 165 -5.73 62.81 -65.36
C SER A 165 -4.22 62.95 -65.13
N LYS A 166 -3.74 64.18 -64.93
CA LYS A 166 -2.33 64.49 -64.64
C LYS A 166 -2.04 64.58 -63.15
N SER A 167 -3.06 64.47 -62.29
CA SER A 167 -2.86 64.53 -60.85
C SER A 167 -2.17 63.25 -60.36
N ALA A 168 -1.21 63.40 -59.44
CA ALA A 168 -0.40 62.28 -58.93
C ALA A 168 -1.26 61.12 -58.40
N ASP A 169 -2.39 61.41 -57.75
CA ASP A 169 -3.30 60.40 -57.23
C ASP A 169 -4.02 59.60 -58.32
N VAL A 170 -4.48 60.28 -59.36
CA VAL A 170 -5.16 59.63 -60.49
C VAL A 170 -4.17 58.79 -61.28
N MET A 171 -2.97 59.32 -61.58
CA MET A 171 -1.92 58.57 -62.27
C MET A 171 -1.53 57.32 -61.48
N PHE A 172 -1.26 57.46 -60.18
CA PHE A 172 -0.97 56.32 -59.31
C PHE A 172 -2.12 55.29 -59.30
N TRP A 173 -3.37 55.73 -59.13
CA TRP A 173 -4.53 54.84 -59.13
C TRP A 173 -4.70 54.13 -60.49
N THR A 174 -4.39 54.78 -61.61
CA THR A 174 -4.45 54.14 -62.93
C THR A 174 -3.31 53.15 -63.20
N GLU A 175 -2.11 53.40 -62.67
CA GLU A 175 -0.91 52.63 -62.98
C GLU A 175 -0.66 51.48 -62.00
N PHE A 176 -1.01 51.64 -60.72
CA PHE A 176 -0.77 50.64 -59.68
C PHE A 176 -1.31 49.24 -60.01
N PRO A 177 -2.49 49.08 -60.64
CA PRO A 177 -2.97 47.76 -61.07
C PRO A 177 -2.08 47.04 -62.09
N ALA A 178 -1.20 47.76 -62.81
CA ALA A 178 -0.26 47.17 -63.75
C ALA A 178 0.99 46.58 -63.06
N ALA A 179 1.26 46.97 -61.81
CA ALA A 179 2.40 46.51 -61.03
C ALA A 179 2.35 45.00 -60.81
N LYS A 180 3.52 44.34 -60.88
CA LYS A 180 3.64 42.89 -60.68
C LYS A 180 3.14 42.46 -59.30
N SER A 181 3.39 43.27 -58.27
CA SER A 181 2.94 43.06 -56.89
C SER A 181 1.41 43.00 -56.79
N TYR A 182 0.71 43.96 -57.41
CA TYR A 182 -0.76 43.99 -57.40
C TYR A 182 -1.38 42.82 -58.19
N LYS A 183 -0.78 42.44 -59.32
CA LYS A 183 -1.21 41.25 -60.08
C LYS A 183 -1.09 39.98 -59.24
N ASN A 184 0.07 39.76 -58.61
CA ASN A 184 0.27 38.65 -57.68
C ASN A 184 -0.72 38.69 -56.52
N TYR A 185 -0.99 39.89 -55.95
CA TYR A 185 -2.00 40.05 -54.91
C TYR A 185 -3.36 39.50 -55.37
N LYS A 186 -3.85 39.97 -56.51
CA LYS A 186 -5.16 39.58 -57.06
C LYS A 186 -5.25 38.07 -57.35
N ASP A 187 -4.19 37.49 -57.90
CA ASP A 187 -4.13 36.05 -58.20
C ASP A 187 -4.13 35.20 -56.92
N MET A 188 -3.54 35.72 -55.83
CA MET A 188 -3.41 35.02 -54.56
C MET A 188 -4.61 35.18 -53.62
N VAL A 189 -5.44 36.22 -53.76
CA VAL A 189 -6.61 36.48 -52.89
C VAL A 189 -7.47 35.23 -52.69
N ASN A 190 -7.74 34.47 -53.76
CA ASN A 190 -8.56 33.26 -53.72
C ASN A 190 -7.78 32.01 -54.15
N SER A 191 -6.44 32.04 -54.08
CA SER A 191 -5.66 30.88 -54.48
C SER A 191 -5.83 29.73 -53.47
N PRO A 192 -5.90 28.47 -53.94
CA PRO A 192 -5.90 27.31 -53.04
C PRO A 192 -4.70 27.31 -52.10
N LYS A 193 -3.56 27.84 -52.57
CA LYS A 193 -2.32 27.96 -51.79
C LYS A 193 -2.48 28.88 -50.57
N ARG A 194 -3.08 30.07 -50.76
CA ARG A 194 -3.34 31.01 -49.65
C ARG A 194 -4.34 30.42 -48.66
N ILE A 195 -5.42 29.82 -49.17
CA ILE A 195 -6.46 29.20 -48.34
C ILE A 195 -5.83 28.10 -47.47
N ARG A 196 -5.05 27.19 -48.07
CA ARG A 196 -4.36 26.12 -47.35
C ARG A 196 -3.36 26.65 -46.32
N TYR A 197 -2.64 27.73 -46.62
CA TYR A 197 -1.76 28.37 -45.64
C TYR A 197 -2.52 28.88 -44.43
N GLU A 198 -3.64 29.58 -44.62
CA GLU A 198 -4.43 30.13 -43.51
C GLU A 198 -5.09 28.99 -42.68
N GLU A 199 -5.55 27.92 -43.32
CA GLU A 199 -6.04 26.71 -42.64
C GLU A 199 -4.94 26.08 -41.77
N LEU A 200 -3.76 25.84 -42.35
CA LEU A 200 -2.64 25.25 -41.63
C LEU A 200 -2.14 26.16 -40.54
N LYS A 201 -2.09 27.48 -40.78
CA LYS A 201 -1.72 28.47 -39.77
C LYS A 201 -2.64 28.38 -38.57
N ALA A 202 -3.96 28.41 -38.79
CA ALA A 202 -4.94 28.29 -37.73
C ALA A 202 -4.81 26.96 -36.96
N GLU A 203 -4.56 25.85 -37.66
CA GLU A 203 -4.36 24.53 -37.04
C GLU A 203 -3.08 24.48 -36.19
N VAL A 204 -1.92 24.84 -36.76
CA VAL A 204 -0.62 24.74 -36.06
C VAL A 204 -0.48 25.76 -34.93
N GLU A 205 -1.18 26.89 -35.02
CA GLU A 205 -1.24 27.90 -33.95
C GLU A 205 -2.25 27.54 -32.86
N SER A 206 -3.12 26.55 -33.07
CA SER A 206 -4.10 26.11 -32.08
C SER A 206 -3.43 25.50 -30.84
N ASP A 207 -4.07 25.68 -29.68
CA ASP A 207 -3.56 25.13 -28.42
C ASP A 207 -3.60 23.59 -28.42
N ALA A 208 -4.59 22.98 -29.08
CA ALA A 208 -4.71 21.53 -29.23
C ALA A 208 -3.52 20.94 -29.99
N PHE A 209 -3.13 21.57 -31.11
CA PHE A 209 -1.98 21.13 -31.90
C PHE A 209 -0.67 21.30 -31.14
N LYS A 210 -0.48 22.45 -30.47
CA LYS A 210 0.70 22.70 -29.63
C LYS A 210 0.83 21.67 -28.51
N ALA A 211 -0.27 21.37 -27.81
CA ALA A 211 -0.29 20.36 -26.75
C ALA A 211 0.01 18.95 -27.30
N LYS A 212 -0.53 18.60 -28.47
CA LYS A 212 -0.27 17.32 -29.12
C LYS A 212 1.19 17.18 -29.55
N LYS A 213 1.76 18.23 -30.12
CA LYS A 213 3.18 18.29 -30.48
C LYS A 213 4.04 18.12 -29.23
N GLU A 214 3.79 18.88 -28.18
CA GLU A 214 4.54 18.80 -26.91
C GLU A 214 4.48 17.36 -26.35
N PHE A 215 3.30 16.73 -26.36
CA PHE A 215 3.14 15.34 -25.93
C PHE A 215 3.96 14.35 -26.79
N LEU A 216 4.00 14.53 -28.11
CA LEU A 216 4.75 13.65 -29.03
C LEU A 216 6.27 13.86 -28.97
N GLU A 217 6.71 15.04 -28.58
CA GLU A 217 8.13 15.39 -28.40
C GLU A 217 8.64 14.99 -27.00
N ASP A 218 7.75 14.82 -26.02
CA ASP A 218 8.13 14.47 -24.65
C ASP A 218 8.60 13.00 -24.53
N PRO A 219 9.87 12.76 -24.15
CA PRO A 219 10.37 11.41 -23.91
C PRO A 219 9.68 10.70 -22.72
N ASN A 220 9.15 11.46 -21.76
CA ASN A 220 8.50 10.99 -20.54
C ASN A 220 6.96 11.05 -20.63
N ARG A 221 6.39 11.18 -21.83
CA ARG A 221 4.93 11.30 -22.03
C ARG A 221 4.10 10.18 -21.42
N TRP A 222 4.66 8.97 -21.29
CA TRP A 222 4.00 7.86 -20.59
C TRP A 222 3.67 8.25 -19.14
N GLU A 223 4.58 8.95 -18.47
CA GLU A 223 4.43 9.36 -17.07
C GLU A 223 3.30 10.38 -16.85
N LYS A 224 2.90 11.06 -17.92
CA LYS A 224 1.79 12.02 -17.94
C LYS A 224 0.42 11.36 -18.18
N THR A 225 0.37 10.05 -18.45
CA THR A 225 -0.89 9.33 -18.69
C THR A 225 -1.57 8.91 -17.39
N GLU A 226 -2.91 8.81 -17.41
CA GLU A 226 -3.68 8.23 -16.30
C GLU A 226 -3.29 6.77 -16.02
N ALA A 227 -2.97 6.00 -17.07
CA ALA A 227 -2.54 4.62 -16.96
C ALA A 227 -1.23 4.50 -16.16
N TYR A 228 -0.26 5.40 -16.37
CA TYR A 228 0.93 5.45 -15.55
C TYR A 228 0.63 5.83 -14.09
N GLN A 229 -0.29 6.75 -13.82
CA GLN A 229 -0.65 7.09 -12.44
C GLN A 229 -1.24 5.87 -11.70
N LYS A 230 -2.04 5.05 -12.38
CA LYS A 230 -2.53 3.77 -11.86
C LYS A 230 -1.41 2.77 -11.62
N GLU A 231 -0.48 2.62 -12.58
CA GLU A 231 0.72 1.77 -12.42
C GLU A 231 1.57 2.21 -11.22
N LYS A 232 1.81 3.52 -11.07
CA LYS A 232 2.56 4.08 -9.95
C LYS A 232 1.87 3.77 -8.63
N LYS A 233 0.56 4.00 -8.52
CA LYS A 233 -0.21 3.69 -7.31
C LYS A 233 -0.17 2.19 -6.98
N TYR A 234 -0.24 1.33 -7.97
CA TYR A 234 -0.05 -0.12 -7.79
C TYR A 234 1.32 -0.44 -7.20
N GLN A 235 2.40 0.12 -7.74
CA GLN A 235 3.76 -0.11 -7.24
C GLN A 235 3.94 0.43 -5.82
N GLU A 236 3.35 1.58 -5.50
CA GLU A 236 3.35 2.14 -4.14
C GLU A 236 2.69 1.16 -3.16
N LEU A 237 1.44 0.73 -3.41
CA LEU A 237 0.74 -0.24 -2.57
C LEU A 237 1.51 -1.55 -2.46
N LYS A 238 2.00 -2.09 -3.59
CA LYS A 238 2.79 -3.33 -3.63
C LYS A 238 4.06 -3.27 -2.76
N SER A 239 4.63 -2.09 -2.59
CA SER A 239 5.85 -1.88 -1.80
C SER A 239 5.61 -1.81 -0.29
N GLU A 240 4.37 -1.58 0.15
CA GLU A 240 4.01 -1.55 1.56
C GLU A 240 4.06 -2.95 2.18
N GLU A 241 4.43 -3.02 3.46
CA GLU A 241 4.66 -4.30 4.14
C GLU A 241 3.40 -5.17 4.20
N ARG A 242 2.23 -4.58 4.49
CA ARG A 242 0.95 -5.29 4.53
C ARG A 242 0.60 -5.98 3.21
N PHE A 243 0.94 -5.39 2.07
CA PHE A 243 0.70 -5.99 0.75
C PHE A 243 1.72 -7.08 0.41
N LYS A 244 2.99 -6.93 0.82
CA LYS A 244 3.98 -8.01 0.71
C LYS A 244 3.56 -9.23 1.52
N VAL A 245 3.09 -9.01 2.75
CA VAL A 245 2.54 -10.05 3.63
C VAL A 245 1.32 -10.70 2.99
N TYR A 246 0.38 -9.91 2.46
CA TYR A 246 -0.77 -10.44 1.73
C TYR A 246 -0.36 -11.32 0.56
N GLU A 247 0.52 -10.85 -0.32
CA GLU A 247 1.00 -11.63 -1.46
C GLU A 247 1.70 -12.93 -1.04
N LYS A 248 2.48 -12.89 0.05
CA LYS A 248 3.16 -14.05 0.63
C LYS A 248 2.18 -15.11 1.14
N TYR A 249 1.11 -14.70 1.82
CA TYR A 249 0.22 -15.64 2.54
C TYR A 249 -1.18 -15.84 1.92
N LYS A 250 -1.57 -15.12 0.86
CA LYS A 250 -2.92 -15.27 0.26
C LYS A 250 -3.27 -16.66 -0.26
N LYS A 251 -2.29 -17.56 -0.38
CA LYS A 251 -2.46 -18.99 -0.74
C LYS A 251 -1.81 -19.95 0.27
N SER A 252 -1.39 -19.42 1.42
CA SER A 252 -0.78 -20.15 2.54
C SER A 252 -1.82 -20.76 3.46
N ASP A 253 -1.40 -21.76 4.23
CA ASP A 253 -2.15 -22.32 5.35
C ASP A 253 -1.47 -22.02 6.71
N GLU A 254 -0.35 -21.28 6.68
CA GLU A 254 0.50 -20.95 7.82
C GLU A 254 -0.25 -20.20 8.94
N PHE A 255 -1.31 -19.46 8.60
CA PHE A 255 -2.15 -18.76 9.58
C PHE A 255 -3.27 -19.61 10.19
N ASN A 256 -3.45 -20.87 9.75
CA ASN A 256 -4.52 -21.74 10.24
C ASN A 256 -4.57 -21.84 11.76
N PHE A 257 -3.40 -21.82 12.42
CA PHE A 257 -3.33 -21.83 13.88
C PHE A 257 -4.07 -20.62 14.47
N PHE A 258 -3.78 -19.40 14.03
CA PHE A 258 -4.40 -18.18 14.56
C PHE A 258 -5.87 -18.01 14.15
N VAL A 259 -6.25 -18.52 12.98
CA VAL A 259 -7.65 -18.57 12.55
C VAL A 259 -8.45 -19.47 13.48
N SER A 260 -7.94 -20.67 13.79
CA SER A 260 -8.66 -21.71 14.55
C SER A 260 -8.49 -21.65 16.07
N HIS A 261 -7.60 -20.80 16.59
CA HIS A 261 -7.34 -20.68 18.03
C HIS A 261 -7.59 -19.25 18.52
N GLU A 262 -8.14 -19.16 19.71
CA GLU A 262 -8.33 -17.93 20.47
C GLU A 262 -7.31 -17.92 21.62
N LEU A 263 -6.57 -16.82 21.77
CA LEU A 263 -5.68 -16.61 22.91
C LEU A 263 -6.51 -16.28 24.15
N LEU A 264 -6.49 -17.15 25.15
CA LEU A 264 -7.20 -16.94 26.41
C LEU A 264 -6.34 -16.24 27.45
N LEU A 265 -5.08 -16.66 27.60
CA LEU A 265 -4.13 -16.09 28.54
C LEU A 265 -2.78 -15.94 27.85
N GLU A 266 -2.18 -14.77 28.00
CA GLU A 266 -0.77 -14.52 27.70
C GLU A 266 -0.16 -13.73 28.85
N ASP A 267 1.01 -14.15 29.29
CA ASP A 267 1.80 -13.39 30.24
C ASP A 267 3.30 -13.54 29.94
N HIS A 268 3.97 -12.40 29.80
CA HIS A 268 5.43 -12.29 29.67
C HIS A 268 6.10 -11.90 31.00
N PHE A 269 5.31 -11.83 32.08
CA PHE A 269 5.74 -11.46 33.42
C PHE A 269 6.49 -10.13 33.47
N GLU A 270 6.10 -9.19 32.62
CA GLU A 270 6.62 -7.83 32.60
C GLU A 270 5.97 -6.98 33.71
N GLY A 271 6.65 -5.91 34.13
CA GLY A 271 6.08 -4.92 35.08
C GLY A 271 6.37 -5.17 36.56
N GLY A 272 7.17 -6.19 36.90
CA GLY A 272 7.77 -6.38 38.22
C GLY A 272 6.82 -6.76 39.36
N LYS A 273 5.55 -7.06 39.06
CA LYS A 273 4.56 -7.56 40.00
C LYS A 273 3.60 -8.54 39.33
N LEU A 274 3.10 -9.49 40.09
CA LEU A 274 2.15 -10.49 39.61
C LEU A 274 0.85 -9.85 39.18
N ASP A 275 0.36 -10.22 37.99
CA ASP A 275 -0.97 -9.84 37.52
C ASP A 275 -2.03 -10.70 38.21
N GLU A 276 -2.60 -10.19 39.30
CA GLU A 276 -3.64 -10.86 40.09
C GLU A 276 -4.94 -11.09 39.32
N SER A 277 -5.14 -10.43 38.17
CA SER A 277 -6.27 -10.75 37.29
C SER A 277 -6.07 -12.09 36.57
N LYS A 278 -4.81 -12.49 36.36
CA LYS A 278 -4.41 -13.72 35.64
C LYS A 278 -4.01 -14.86 36.55
N TRP A 279 -3.46 -14.55 37.72
CA TRP A 279 -2.81 -15.54 38.58
C TRP A 279 -3.22 -15.43 40.04
N LYS A 280 -3.23 -16.57 40.72
CA LYS A 280 -3.48 -16.71 42.14
C LYS A 280 -2.31 -17.46 42.79
N PRO A 281 -1.63 -16.89 43.82
CA PRO A 281 -0.58 -17.58 44.57
C PRO A 281 -1.14 -18.59 45.59
N ILE A 282 -2.30 -19.16 45.28
CA ILE A 282 -3.01 -20.17 46.07
C ILE A 282 -3.53 -21.24 45.12
N SER A 283 -3.52 -22.49 45.56
CA SER A 283 -4.11 -23.58 44.77
C SER A 283 -5.63 -23.44 44.79
N GLN A 284 -6.30 -23.82 43.71
CA GLN A 284 -7.75 -23.71 43.65
C GLN A 284 -8.43 -24.49 44.79
N LEU A 285 -7.94 -25.70 45.10
CA LEU A 285 -8.48 -26.50 46.19
C LEU A 285 -8.33 -25.79 47.55
N ALA A 286 -7.19 -25.14 47.80
CA ALA A 286 -6.97 -24.36 49.01
C ALA A 286 -7.90 -23.15 49.09
N ASP A 287 -8.05 -22.41 47.98
CA ASP A 287 -8.93 -21.23 47.87
C ASP A 287 -10.40 -21.59 48.17
N GLN A 288 -10.85 -22.74 47.65
CA GLN A 288 -12.22 -23.23 47.83
C GLN A 288 -12.48 -23.96 49.17
N THR A 289 -11.44 -24.22 49.97
CA THR A 289 -11.57 -24.98 51.24
C THR A 289 -11.17 -24.16 52.46
N VAL A 290 -9.90 -24.18 52.84
CA VAL A 290 -9.37 -23.58 54.08
C VAL A 290 -8.88 -22.13 53.88
N GLY A 291 -8.85 -21.64 52.64
CA GLY A 291 -8.46 -20.26 52.31
C GLY A 291 -6.96 -19.98 52.47
N LYS A 292 -6.13 -21.01 52.67
CA LYS A 292 -4.67 -20.91 52.74
C LYS A 292 -4.06 -22.15 52.11
N ASN A 293 -2.91 -21.99 51.44
CA ASN A 293 -2.18 -23.14 50.92
C ASN A 293 -1.84 -24.17 52.01
N PHE A 294 -1.76 -25.44 51.59
CA PHE A 294 -1.43 -26.57 52.44
C PHE A 294 -0.61 -27.59 51.65
N SER A 295 0.19 -28.39 52.35
CA SER A 295 1.02 -29.45 51.79
C SER A 295 0.38 -30.83 52.02
N LYS A 296 0.84 -31.84 51.28
CA LYS A 296 0.40 -33.22 51.46
C LYS A 296 1.22 -33.91 52.55
N ALA A 297 0.65 -34.95 53.14
CA ALA A 297 1.40 -35.81 54.05
C ALA A 297 2.68 -36.34 53.36
N GLY A 298 3.83 -36.09 53.97
CA GLY A 298 5.15 -36.47 53.44
C GLY A 298 5.91 -35.36 52.70
N ASP A 299 5.25 -34.26 52.31
CA ASP A 299 5.94 -33.09 51.77
C ASP A 299 6.86 -32.46 52.82
N LEU A 300 8.04 -32.01 52.42
CA LEU A 300 9.01 -31.38 53.32
C LEU A 300 8.89 -29.85 53.35
N GLN A 301 8.09 -29.28 52.46
CA GLN A 301 7.87 -27.84 52.30
C GLN A 301 6.48 -27.40 52.80
N GLY A 302 6.42 -26.17 53.33
CA GLY A 302 5.18 -25.41 53.46
C GLY A 302 4.99 -24.49 52.26
N TYR A 303 3.85 -24.59 51.57
CA TYR A 303 3.49 -23.62 50.53
C TYR A 303 3.11 -22.27 51.14
N THR A 304 3.69 -21.19 50.61
CA THR A 304 3.38 -19.81 51.00
C THR A 304 2.26 -19.22 50.13
N ASN A 305 1.75 -18.03 50.43
CA ASN A 305 0.62 -17.42 49.69
C ASN A 305 1.10 -16.25 48.83
N GLY A 306 2.29 -16.38 48.23
CA GLY A 306 2.88 -15.41 47.31
C GLY A 306 4.31 -15.02 47.66
N GLU A 307 4.77 -15.24 48.89
CA GLU A 307 6.10 -14.86 49.36
C GLU A 307 7.25 -15.60 48.65
N ASN A 308 6.92 -16.75 48.03
CA ASN A 308 7.82 -17.55 47.22
C ASN A 308 7.55 -17.43 45.72
N VAL A 309 6.66 -16.54 45.32
CA VAL A 309 6.40 -16.18 43.92
C VAL A 309 7.14 -14.88 43.65
N LEU A 310 8.28 -14.98 42.97
CA LEU A 310 9.06 -13.81 42.58
C LEU A 310 8.79 -13.52 41.11
N GLN A 311 8.72 -12.26 40.77
CA GLN A 311 8.68 -11.80 39.38
C GLN A 311 9.77 -10.76 39.21
N ASP A 312 10.64 -10.96 38.22
CA ASP A 312 11.46 -9.88 37.67
C ASP A 312 10.90 -9.44 36.31
N ASN A 313 11.38 -8.32 35.75
CA ASN A 313 10.86 -7.75 34.50
C ASN A 313 11.02 -8.65 33.25
N SER A 314 11.39 -9.91 33.42
CA SER A 314 11.66 -10.87 32.34
C SER A 314 11.22 -12.30 32.64
N SER A 315 10.76 -12.61 33.85
CA SER A 315 10.42 -13.98 34.25
C SER A 315 9.64 -14.05 35.57
N LEU A 316 8.84 -15.11 35.67
CA LEU A 316 8.28 -15.63 36.91
C LEU A 316 9.22 -16.68 37.51
N LYS A 317 9.41 -16.66 38.83
CA LYS A 317 10.22 -17.62 39.59
C LYS A 317 9.46 -18.13 40.80
N LEU A 318 9.09 -19.41 40.79
CA LEU A 318 8.67 -20.10 42.01
C LEU A 318 9.93 -20.54 42.77
N THR A 319 10.04 -20.08 44.01
CA THR A 319 11.27 -20.22 44.79
C THR A 319 11.09 -21.24 45.91
N VAL A 320 12.07 -22.11 46.10
CA VAL A 320 12.20 -22.94 47.32
C VAL A 320 13.29 -22.34 48.19
N LYS A 321 13.02 -22.14 49.49
CA LYS A 321 13.98 -21.57 50.45
C LYS A 321 14.11 -22.47 51.68
N TYR A 322 15.25 -22.36 52.35
CA TYR A 322 15.45 -22.95 53.68
C TYR A 322 15.06 -21.90 54.71
N GLU A 323 13.82 -21.98 55.17
CA GLU A 323 13.26 -21.06 56.16
C GLU A 323 12.11 -21.72 56.90
N LYS A 324 12.04 -21.48 58.21
CA LYS A 324 10.96 -21.97 59.04
C LYS A 324 9.63 -21.36 58.57
N THR A 325 8.68 -22.22 58.21
CA THR A 325 7.39 -21.81 57.65
C THR A 325 6.26 -22.57 58.30
N ASP A 326 5.34 -21.84 58.93
CA ASP A 326 4.13 -22.42 59.51
C ASP A 326 3.01 -22.51 58.47
N SER A 327 2.59 -23.73 58.17
CA SER A 327 1.56 -24.03 57.18
C SER A 327 0.70 -25.22 57.64
N LEU A 328 -0.15 -25.72 56.75
CA LEU A 328 -1.06 -26.84 57.00
C LEU A 328 -0.60 -28.07 56.23
N VAL A 329 -0.82 -29.25 56.81
CA VAL A 329 -0.77 -30.54 56.12
C VAL A 329 -2.18 -31.11 56.05
N TRP A 330 -2.62 -31.55 54.88
CA TRP A 330 -3.82 -32.37 54.74
C TRP A 330 -3.50 -33.85 55.05
N ASN A 331 -4.03 -34.33 56.17
CA ASN A 331 -3.89 -35.72 56.62
C ASN A 331 -5.24 -36.43 56.57
N PHE A 332 -5.41 -37.42 55.71
CA PHE A 332 -6.62 -38.25 55.72
C PHE A 332 -6.54 -39.30 56.85
N PRO A 333 -7.59 -39.51 57.68
CA PRO A 333 -8.89 -38.83 57.69
C PRO A 333 -8.98 -37.63 58.66
N VAL A 334 -7.90 -37.28 59.36
CA VAL A 334 -7.87 -36.27 60.46
C VAL A 334 -8.25 -34.86 60.01
N GLY A 335 -7.93 -34.49 58.77
CA GLY A 335 -8.18 -33.17 58.23
C GLY A 335 -6.90 -32.33 58.11
N PHE A 336 -7.04 -31.01 58.20
CA PHE A 336 -5.91 -30.07 58.18
C PHE A 336 -5.24 -29.97 59.55
N SER A 337 -3.93 -30.20 59.59
CA SER A 337 -3.11 -30.07 60.80
C SER A 337 -2.04 -28.98 60.63
N PRO A 338 -1.84 -28.08 61.60
CA PRO A 338 -0.75 -27.12 61.56
C PRO A 338 0.60 -27.82 61.73
N VAL A 339 1.58 -27.44 60.90
CA VAL A 339 2.94 -27.99 60.90
C VAL A 339 3.93 -26.85 60.63
N SER A 340 5.07 -26.88 61.33
CA SER A 340 6.20 -25.99 61.07
C SER A 340 7.22 -26.72 60.19
N PHE A 341 7.40 -26.25 58.97
CA PHE A 341 8.31 -26.84 57.98
C PHE A 341 9.67 -26.16 58.01
N ASP A 342 10.72 -26.88 57.59
CA ASP A 342 12.07 -26.34 57.42
C ASP A 342 12.28 -25.66 56.05
N TYR A 343 11.36 -25.90 55.12
CA TYR A 343 11.42 -25.37 53.77
C TYR A 343 10.12 -24.65 53.41
N SER A 344 10.24 -23.57 52.66
CA SER A 344 9.11 -22.90 52.01
C SER A 344 9.16 -23.13 50.50
N ALA A 345 8.00 -23.16 49.85
CA ALA A 345 7.93 -23.29 48.39
C ALA A 345 6.83 -22.43 47.77
N GLY A 346 7.07 -22.02 46.53
CA GLY A 346 6.11 -21.30 45.70
C GLY A 346 5.15 -22.23 44.97
N LEU A 347 3.91 -21.76 44.84
CA LEU A 347 2.88 -22.32 43.97
C LEU A 347 2.13 -21.16 43.30
N LEU A 348 1.68 -21.39 42.08
CA LEU A 348 0.84 -20.45 41.33
C LEU A 348 -0.21 -21.22 40.52
N SER A 349 -1.43 -20.70 40.50
CA SER A 349 -2.50 -21.18 39.62
C SER A 349 -3.05 -20.04 38.76
N SER A 350 -3.61 -20.35 37.59
CA SER A 350 -4.33 -19.33 36.81
C SER A 350 -5.67 -18.99 37.46
N ALA A 351 -6.12 -17.75 37.29
CA ALA A 351 -7.44 -17.30 37.74
C ALA A 351 -8.57 -18.12 37.08
N GLU A 352 -9.74 -18.16 37.72
CA GLU A 352 -10.82 -19.07 37.34
C GLU A 352 -11.35 -18.87 35.91
N SER A 353 -11.23 -17.66 35.37
CA SER A 353 -11.60 -17.31 34.01
C SER A 353 -10.75 -18.01 32.94
N PHE A 354 -9.54 -18.46 33.28
CA PHE A 354 -8.60 -19.04 32.31
C PHE A 354 -8.63 -20.57 32.37
N HIS A 355 -9.59 -21.14 31.64
CA HIS A 355 -9.74 -22.59 31.48
C HIS A 355 -10.07 -22.97 30.03
N ALA A 356 -9.64 -24.16 29.61
CA ALA A 356 -9.93 -24.69 28.29
C ALA A 356 -10.25 -26.20 28.35
N LYS A 357 -11.28 -26.64 27.62
CA LYS A 357 -11.58 -28.06 27.42
C LYS A 357 -10.68 -28.72 26.38
N SER A 358 -10.27 -27.95 25.37
CA SER A 358 -9.33 -28.33 24.33
C SER A 358 -8.56 -27.09 23.90
N GLY A 359 -7.29 -27.24 23.56
CA GLY A 359 -6.47 -26.10 23.23
C GLY A 359 -4.99 -26.39 23.17
N VAL A 360 -4.22 -25.32 23.38
CA VAL A 360 -2.77 -25.34 23.35
C VAL A 360 -2.24 -24.57 24.55
N LEU A 361 -1.34 -25.19 25.30
CA LEU A 361 -0.54 -24.53 26.33
C LEU A 361 0.90 -24.49 25.84
N GLU A 362 1.47 -23.31 25.74
CA GLU A 362 2.89 -23.07 25.46
C GLU A 362 3.51 -22.29 26.63
N ALA A 363 4.71 -22.68 27.05
CA ALA A 363 5.48 -21.91 28.01
C ALA A 363 6.97 -22.01 27.70
N LYS A 364 7.69 -20.89 27.85
CA LYS A 364 9.15 -20.87 27.78
C LYS A 364 9.72 -21.01 29.18
N ILE A 365 10.33 -22.16 29.44
CA ILE A 365 10.75 -22.57 30.77
C ILE A 365 12.25 -22.83 30.76
N LYS A 366 12.95 -22.38 31.80
CA LYS A 366 14.35 -22.75 32.02
C LYS A 366 14.42 -24.16 32.56
N TYR A 367 14.99 -25.07 31.79
CA TYR A 367 15.13 -26.45 32.21
C TYR A 367 16.30 -26.59 33.19
N GLN A 368 16.02 -26.70 34.48
CA GLN A 368 17.02 -26.78 35.55
C GLN A 368 16.64 -27.85 36.59
N PRO A 369 16.64 -29.15 36.23
CA PRO A 369 16.24 -30.20 37.15
C PRO A 369 17.16 -30.28 38.38
N ASN A 370 16.57 -30.37 39.57
CA ASN A 370 17.26 -30.62 40.83
C ASN A 370 16.83 -31.98 41.40
N LYS A 371 17.77 -32.87 41.71
CA LYS A 371 17.46 -34.26 42.12
C LYS A 371 16.72 -34.38 43.44
N GLN A 372 16.74 -33.34 44.28
CA GLN A 372 16.12 -33.31 45.61
C GLN A 372 14.75 -32.61 45.59
N LEU A 373 14.37 -32.05 44.44
CA LEU A 373 13.14 -31.30 44.24
C LEU A 373 12.37 -31.86 43.04
N VAL A 374 11.14 -31.42 42.87
CA VAL A 374 10.36 -31.60 41.64
C VAL A 374 9.61 -30.31 41.32
N ASP A 375 9.95 -29.71 40.18
CA ASP A 375 9.19 -28.61 39.58
C ASP A 375 8.08 -29.18 38.71
N LEU A 376 6.87 -28.65 38.86
CA LEU A 376 5.67 -29.07 38.15
C LEU A 376 5.06 -27.89 37.41
N PHE A 377 4.80 -28.08 36.11
CA PHE A 377 3.92 -27.24 35.31
C PHE A 377 2.91 -28.17 34.65
N TYR A 378 1.64 -27.97 34.96
CA TYR A 378 0.57 -28.84 34.45
C TYR A 378 -0.74 -28.10 34.27
N LEU A 379 -1.62 -28.73 33.50
CA LEU A 379 -3.04 -28.42 33.46
C LEU A 379 -3.80 -29.42 34.33
N SER A 380 -4.77 -28.97 35.12
CA SER A 380 -5.68 -29.87 35.83
C SER A 380 -7.11 -29.35 35.87
N ASP A 381 -8.05 -30.25 36.12
CA ASP A 381 -9.40 -29.89 36.53
C ASP A 381 -9.42 -29.50 38.02
N ASP A 382 -10.56 -28.96 38.47
CA ASP A 382 -10.75 -28.43 39.83
C ASP A 382 -10.51 -29.48 40.93
N LYS A 383 -10.81 -30.75 40.63
CA LYS A 383 -10.64 -31.87 41.55
C LYS A 383 -9.25 -32.49 41.47
N ASN A 384 -8.43 -32.06 40.50
CA ASN A 384 -7.17 -32.68 40.15
C ASN A 384 -7.32 -34.20 39.84
N SER A 385 -8.51 -34.59 39.34
CA SER A 385 -8.83 -35.93 38.83
C SER A 385 -8.25 -36.17 37.44
N TYR A 386 -7.93 -35.09 36.71
CA TYR A 386 -7.23 -35.09 35.44
C TYR A 386 -6.05 -34.13 35.50
N ARG A 387 -4.88 -34.59 35.05
CA ARG A 387 -3.66 -33.80 35.00
C ARG A 387 -2.90 -34.01 33.70
N LEU A 388 -2.65 -32.94 32.94
CA LEU A 388 -1.74 -32.93 31.81
C LEU A 388 -0.43 -32.24 32.23
N ASN A 389 0.62 -33.03 32.44
CA ASN A 389 1.94 -32.51 32.80
C ASN A 389 2.63 -31.95 31.55
N LEU A 390 2.81 -30.62 31.52
CA LEU A 390 3.66 -29.94 30.53
C LEU A 390 5.13 -30.26 30.82
N LEU A 391 5.51 -30.14 32.08
CA LEU A 391 6.84 -30.44 32.57
C LEU A 391 6.78 -30.92 34.02
N GLU A 392 7.42 -32.04 34.28
CA GLU A 392 7.88 -32.45 35.60
C GLU A 392 9.41 -32.53 35.52
N ALA A 393 10.13 -31.76 36.34
CA ALA A 393 11.59 -31.67 36.27
C ALA A 393 12.23 -31.70 37.66
N GLY A 394 13.12 -32.64 37.91
CA GLY A 394 13.75 -32.81 39.22
C GLY A 394 14.30 -34.20 39.44
N THR A 395 13.94 -34.84 40.56
CA THR A 395 14.23 -36.27 40.84
C THR A 395 13.84 -37.17 39.66
N VAL A 396 12.72 -36.83 39.01
CA VAL A 396 12.31 -37.38 37.72
C VAL A 396 12.08 -36.25 36.73
N CYS A 397 12.37 -36.52 35.47
CA CYS A 397 12.08 -35.60 34.38
C CYS A 397 11.11 -36.31 33.42
N ARG A 398 9.88 -35.79 33.27
CA ARG A 398 8.84 -36.44 32.47
C ARG A 398 7.73 -35.46 32.05
N PHE A 399 6.88 -35.93 31.15
CA PHE A 399 5.61 -35.31 30.78
C PHE A 399 4.57 -36.42 30.59
N GLY A 400 3.30 -36.07 30.41
CA GLY A 400 2.24 -37.04 30.16
C GLY A 400 0.93 -36.69 30.84
N VAL A 401 0.04 -37.69 30.94
CA VAL A 401 -1.31 -37.54 31.49
C VAL A 401 -1.50 -38.45 32.70
N SER A 402 -2.14 -37.92 33.75
CA SER A 402 -2.61 -38.68 34.90
C SER A 402 -4.11 -38.50 35.06
N GLN A 403 -4.82 -39.59 35.36
CA GLN A 403 -6.24 -39.58 35.70
C GLN A 403 -6.51 -40.59 36.83
N ASP A 404 -7.68 -40.53 37.46
CA ASP A 404 -8.07 -41.47 38.54
C ASP A 404 -7.90 -42.96 38.14
N LYS A 405 -8.09 -43.27 36.85
CA LYS A 405 -8.01 -44.63 36.30
C LYS A 405 -6.59 -45.08 35.91
N GLY A 406 -5.58 -44.24 36.11
CA GLY A 406 -4.17 -44.54 35.80
C GLY A 406 -3.44 -43.39 35.12
N SER A 407 -2.17 -43.61 34.79
CA SER A 407 -1.34 -42.58 34.18
C SER A 407 -0.49 -43.11 33.02
N GLN A 408 -0.15 -42.21 32.10
CA GLN A 408 0.74 -42.45 30.97
C GLN A 408 1.77 -41.34 30.93
N HIS A 409 3.04 -41.73 31.05
CA HIS A 409 4.15 -40.81 31.14
C HIS A 409 5.29 -41.29 30.25
N GLU A 410 6.05 -40.33 29.74
CA GLU A 410 7.28 -40.60 29.00
C GLU A 410 8.43 -39.81 29.65
N SER A 411 9.62 -40.39 29.63
CA SER A 411 10.79 -39.79 30.28
C SER A 411 11.34 -38.65 29.43
N LEU A 412 11.66 -37.53 30.07
CA LEU A 412 12.33 -36.41 29.46
C LEU A 412 13.84 -36.49 29.76
N GLY A 413 14.65 -36.60 28.72
CA GLY A 413 16.10 -36.59 28.82
C GLY A 413 16.75 -35.93 27.61
N GLY A 414 18.04 -35.57 27.72
CA GLY A 414 18.81 -35.02 26.61
C GLY A 414 18.77 -33.48 26.45
N LEU A 415 17.99 -32.77 27.27
CA LEU A 415 18.05 -31.31 27.35
C LEU A 415 19.24 -30.84 28.19
N SER A 416 19.85 -29.72 27.79
CA SER A 416 20.90 -29.07 28.56
C SER A 416 20.30 -28.30 29.73
N ALA A 417 20.80 -28.55 30.94
CA ALA A 417 20.40 -27.78 32.11
C ALA A 417 20.79 -26.30 31.98
N GLY A 418 19.98 -25.42 32.55
CA GLY A 418 20.19 -23.96 32.57
C GLY A 418 19.76 -23.24 31.29
N GLN A 419 19.24 -23.95 30.30
CA GLN A 419 18.78 -23.39 29.03
C GLN A 419 17.25 -23.23 29.00
N PHE A 420 16.77 -22.23 28.27
CA PHE A 420 15.35 -22.04 28.01
C PHE A 420 14.88 -22.87 26.82
N TYR A 421 13.73 -23.51 26.98
CA TYR A 421 13.03 -24.26 25.94
C TYR A 421 11.55 -23.89 25.94
N ILE A 422 10.93 -23.92 24.76
CA ILE A 422 9.48 -23.75 24.62
C ILE A 422 8.85 -25.13 24.73
N PHE A 423 8.21 -25.40 25.86
CA PHE A 423 7.40 -26.58 26.08
C PHE A 423 5.98 -26.31 25.60
N ARG A 424 5.37 -27.30 24.97
CA ARG A 424 4.02 -27.20 24.44
C ARG A 424 3.23 -28.48 24.66
N ILE A 425 1.95 -28.34 25.03
CA ILE A 425 0.92 -29.37 24.91
C ILE A 425 -0.16 -28.87 23.95
N GLU A 426 -0.60 -29.73 23.05
CA GLU A 426 -1.82 -29.58 22.26
C GLU A 426 -2.78 -30.70 22.67
N TRP A 427 -4.02 -30.39 23.04
CA TRP A 427 -5.01 -31.43 23.39
C TRP A 427 -6.41 -31.12 22.84
N GLY A 428 -7.12 -32.17 22.46
CA GLY A 428 -8.46 -32.11 21.90
C GLY A 428 -8.65 -33.07 20.74
N GLN A 429 -9.88 -33.24 20.27
CA GLN A 429 -10.21 -34.12 19.13
C GLN A 429 -9.68 -35.56 19.28
N GLY A 430 -9.66 -36.09 20.52
CA GLY A 430 -9.16 -37.44 20.80
C GLY A 430 -7.64 -37.58 20.73
N HIS A 431 -6.88 -36.47 20.70
CA HIS A 431 -5.43 -36.49 20.66
C HIS A 431 -4.79 -35.56 21.71
N ILE A 432 -3.61 -35.95 22.21
CA ILE A 432 -2.71 -35.08 22.96
C ILE A 432 -1.31 -35.20 22.38
N SER A 433 -0.63 -34.07 22.13
CA SER A 433 0.75 -34.02 21.63
C SER A 433 1.59 -33.09 22.50
N TRP A 434 2.80 -33.55 22.85
CA TRP A 434 3.82 -32.76 23.54
C TRP A 434 4.92 -32.39 22.55
N LYS A 435 5.33 -31.12 22.60
CA LYS A 435 6.40 -30.60 21.74
C LYS A 435 7.40 -29.80 22.56
N ILE A 436 8.66 -29.83 22.14
CA ILE A 436 9.71 -28.91 22.61
C ILE A 436 10.29 -28.19 21.40
N ASN A 437 10.33 -26.86 21.44
CA ASN A 437 10.82 -26.03 20.33
C ASN A 437 10.18 -26.42 18.96
N ASN A 438 8.87 -26.67 18.98
CA ASN A 438 8.06 -27.16 17.85
C ASN A 438 8.43 -28.56 17.30
N HIS A 439 9.26 -29.32 17.98
CA HIS A 439 9.50 -30.73 17.67
C HIS A 439 8.59 -31.61 18.54
N GLU A 440 7.74 -32.43 17.93
CA GLU A 440 6.92 -33.40 18.66
C GLU A 440 7.80 -34.48 19.27
N ILE A 441 7.64 -34.70 20.57
CA ILE A 441 8.42 -35.66 21.35
C ILE A 441 7.58 -36.85 21.82
N TYR A 442 6.26 -36.68 21.92
CA TYR A 442 5.35 -37.69 22.41
C TYR A 442 3.91 -37.33 22.08
N SER A 443 3.07 -38.33 21.87
CA SER A 443 1.65 -38.14 21.70
C SER A 443 0.85 -39.36 22.13
N VAL A 444 -0.41 -39.15 22.52
CA VAL A 444 -1.36 -40.20 22.89
C VAL A 444 -2.72 -39.95 22.26
N GLN A 445 -3.46 -41.03 22.00
CA GLN A 445 -4.82 -41.00 21.41
C GLN A 445 -5.92 -41.45 22.40
N GLN A 446 -5.56 -41.57 23.68
CA GLN A 446 -6.42 -42.04 24.75
C GLN A 446 -6.26 -41.16 25.98
N ALA A 447 -7.22 -41.23 26.91
CA ALA A 447 -7.26 -40.37 28.11
C ALA A 447 -7.25 -38.86 27.80
N VAL A 448 -7.85 -38.46 26.67
CA VAL A 448 -7.99 -37.06 26.29
C VAL A 448 -9.11 -36.43 27.12
N PRO A 449 -8.83 -35.39 27.91
CA PRO A 449 -9.82 -34.79 28.79
C PRO A 449 -10.88 -34.02 27.98
N ASP A 450 -12.13 -34.11 28.42
CA ASP A 450 -13.27 -33.28 27.96
C ASP A 450 -13.82 -32.39 29.10
N VAL A 451 -12.95 -32.10 30.05
CA VAL A 451 -13.23 -31.22 31.19
C VAL A 451 -12.40 -29.94 31.08
N PRO A 452 -12.88 -28.80 31.59
CA PRO A 452 -12.08 -27.59 31.65
C PRO A 452 -10.81 -27.82 32.48
N LEU A 453 -9.66 -27.50 31.90
CA LEU A 453 -8.39 -27.54 32.60
C LEU A 453 -7.81 -26.14 32.77
N ARG A 454 -7.08 -25.95 33.87
CA ARG A 454 -6.44 -24.69 34.30
C ARG A 454 -4.96 -24.89 34.56
N ILE A 455 -4.19 -23.81 34.48
CA ILE A 455 -2.74 -23.84 34.67
C ILE A 455 -2.41 -23.91 36.17
N ASN A 456 -1.47 -24.79 36.51
CA ASN A 456 -0.90 -24.90 37.84
C ASN A 456 0.62 -25.07 37.74
N MET A 457 1.33 -24.41 38.65
CA MET A 457 2.78 -24.47 38.80
C MET A 457 3.16 -24.60 40.27
N SER A 458 4.14 -25.43 40.58
CA SER A 458 4.60 -25.63 41.97
C SER A 458 5.96 -26.31 42.02
N SER A 459 6.72 -26.08 43.09
CA SER A 459 7.90 -26.89 43.43
C SER A 459 7.63 -27.74 44.67
N ILE A 460 8.12 -28.98 44.66
CA ILE A 460 8.02 -29.95 45.77
C ILE A 460 9.42 -30.28 46.27
N VAL A 461 9.59 -30.39 47.59
CA VAL A 461 10.83 -30.85 48.22
C VAL A 461 10.69 -32.34 48.53
N VAL A 462 11.47 -33.16 47.82
CA VAL A 462 11.44 -34.63 47.94
C VAL A 462 12.45 -35.11 48.98
N GLU A 463 13.63 -34.51 48.96
CA GLU A 463 14.71 -34.75 49.93
C GLU A 463 15.31 -33.40 50.35
N PRO A 464 15.95 -33.29 51.52
CA PRO A 464 16.64 -32.08 51.96
C PRO A 464 17.60 -31.52 50.88
N PRO A 465 17.26 -30.40 50.22
CA PRO A 465 17.99 -29.92 49.05
C PRO A 465 19.30 -29.22 49.44
N GLN A 466 20.31 -29.37 48.60
CA GLN A 466 21.57 -28.62 48.65
C GLN A 466 21.51 -27.43 47.69
N GLY A 467 22.09 -26.30 48.07
CA GLY A 467 22.20 -25.13 47.18
C GLY A 467 20.91 -24.34 46.99
N LEU A 468 20.14 -24.12 48.06
CA LEU A 468 19.01 -23.19 48.06
C LEU A 468 19.47 -21.72 48.05
N PRO A 469 18.68 -20.77 47.49
CA PRO A 469 17.34 -20.97 46.93
C PRO A 469 17.35 -21.69 45.57
N HIS A 470 16.33 -22.53 45.34
CA HIS A 470 16.04 -23.09 44.02
C HIS A 470 14.97 -22.23 43.33
N HIS A 471 15.09 -22.06 42.01
CA HIS A 471 14.16 -21.26 41.21
C HIS A 471 13.61 -22.06 40.04
N PHE A 472 12.29 -22.26 40.04
CA PHE A 472 11.57 -22.71 38.87
C PHE A 472 11.16 -21.51 38.02
N GLU A 473 11.84 -21.32 36.89
CA GLU A 473 11.84 -20.08 36.12
C GLU A 473 11.07 -20.22 34.79
N VAL A 474 10.08 -19.35 34.59
CA VAL A 474 9.20 -19.28 33.42
C VAL A 474 9.28 -17.87 32.83
N ASP A 475 9.69 -17.76 31.57
CA ASP A 475 9.84 -16.50 30.84
C ASP A 475 8.47 -15.97 30.36
N TRP A 476 7.68 -16.83 29.72
CA TRP A 476 6.30 -16.49 29.34
C TRP A 476 5.40 -17.73 29.26
N VAL A 477 4.09 -17.49 29.32
CA VAL A 477 3.03 -18.50 29.18
C VAL A 477 1.96 -18.03 28.21
N ARG A 478 1.49 -18.93 27.35
CA ARG A 478 0.36 -18.72 26.43
C ARG A 478 -0.61 -19.89 26.50
N LEU A 479 -1.88 -19.60 26.76
CA LEU A 479 -2.99 -20.55 26.72
C LEU A 479 -3.94 -20.17 25.60
N TYR A 480 -4.17 -21.10 24.69
CA TYR A 480 -5.13 -20.97 23.61
C TYR A 480 -6.26 -21.97 23.77
N ARG A 481 -7.45 -21.58 23.36
CA ARG A 481 -8.59 -22.47 23.17
C ARG A 481 -8.92 -22.57 21.68
N LYS A 482 -9.34 -23.75 21.24
CA LYS A 482 -9.85 -23.93 19.88
C LYS A 482 -11.20 -23.21 19.72
N LYS A 483 -11.34 -22.40 18.66
CA LYS A 483 -12.58 -21.67 18.33
C LYS A 483 -13.70 -22.59 17.86
#